data_AF-A0A060CGK2-F1
#
_entry.id   AF-A0A060CGK2-F1
#
_cell.length_a   1.000
_cell.length_b   1.000
_cell.length_c   1.000
_cell.angle_alpha   90.00
_cell.angle_beta   90.00
_cell.angle_gamma   90.00
#
_symmetry.space_group_name_H-M   'P 1'
#
loop_
_entity.id
_entity.type
_entity.pdbx_description
1 polymer ?
#
loop_
_entity_poly.entity_id
_entity_poly.type
_entity_poly.pdbx_seq_one_letter_code
_entity_poly.pdbx_strand_id
1 'polypeptide(L)' 'TPKDAIREMIKEGQVGAIFNTVTRHDIRIMQDQVMALSRLKIPLFFAYDVLHGQRTVFSYQPRFSLLV' A
#
# COMPACT_ATOMS: atom_id res chain seq x y z
N THR A 1 13.22 -14.90 -0.58
CA THR A 1 13.32 -13.76 0.37
C THR A 1 11.92 -13.36 0.85
N PRO A 2 11.75 -12.52 1.88
CA PRO A 2 10.41 -12.10 2.32
C PRO A 2 9.54 -11.50 1.20
N LYS A 3 10.15 -10.80 0.22
CA LYS A 3 9.45 -10.28 -0.96
C LYS A 3 8.91 -11.38 -1.87
N ASP A 4 9.62 -12.48 -2.02
CA ASP A 4 9.19 -13.60 -2.87
C ASP A 4 8.03 -14.36 -2.23
N ALA A 5 8.05 -14.55 -0.91
CA ALA A 5 6.95 -15.16 -0.17
C ALA A 5 5.65 -14.35 -0.32
N ILE A 6 5.73 -13.02 -0.19
CA ILE A 6 4.57 -12.13 -0.39
C ILE A 6 4.02 -12.24 -1.83
N ARG A 7 4.90 -12.36 -2.84
CA ARG A 7 4.47 -12.53 -4.23
C ARG A 7 3.69 -13.83 -4.45
N GLU A 8 4.08 -14.93 -3.82
CA GLU A 8 3.32 -16.18 -3.90
C GLU A 8 1.97 -16.07 -3.19
N MET A 9 1.93 -15.48 -1.99
CA MET A 9 0.66 -15.25 -1.26
C MET A 9 -0.32 -14.37 -2.06
N ILE A 10 0.18 -13.40 -2.81
CA ILE A 10 -0.64 -12.56 -3.71
C ILE A 10 -1.25 -13.41 -4.84
N LYS A 11 -0.49 -14.32 -5.46
CA LYS A 11 -1.00 -15.20 -6.52
C LYS A 11 -2.09 -16.15 -5.98
N GLU A 12 -1.89 -16.64 -4.76
CA GLU A 12 -2.86 -17.48 -4.04
C GLU A 12 -4.10 -16.70 -3.58
N GLY A 13 -4.12 -15.37 -3.72
CA GLY A 13 -5.23 -14.51 -3.33
C GLY A 13 -5.37 -14.32 -1.81
N GLN A 14 -4.30 -14.59 -1.06
CA GLN A 14 -4.26 -14.45 0.41
C GLN A 14 -3.99 -13.01 0.86
N VAL A 15 -3.60 -12.12 -0.06
CA VAL A 15 -3.26 -10.73 0.22
C VAL A 15 -4.25 -9.82 -0.52
N GLY A 16 -4.94 -8.95 0.23
CA GLY A 16 -5.85 -7.95 -0.33
C GLY A 16 -5.30 -6.52 -0.32
N ALA A 17 -4.30 -6.24 0.52
CA ALA A 17 -3.72 -4.90 0.66
C ALA A 17 -2.25 -4.95 1.08
N ILE A 18 -1.49 -3.94 0.68
CA ILE A 18 -0.08 -3.76 1.05
C ILE A 18 0.12 -2.34 1.58
N PHE A 19 0.88 -2.22 2.66
CA PHE A 19 1.08 -0.95 3.37
C PHE A 19 2.55 -0.57 3.48
N ASN A 20 2.89 0.68 3.15
CA ASN A 20 4.22 1.32 3.35
C ASN A 20 5.47 0.61 2.78
N THR A 21 5.33 -0.46 1.99
CA THR A 21 6.47 -1.34 1.60
C THR A 21 6.78 -1.35 0.10
N VAL A 22 5.95 -0.71 -0.72
CA VAL A 22 6.04 -0.77 -2.19
C VAL A 22 6.43 0.59 -2.76
N THR A 23 7.36 0.62 -3.70
CA THR A 23 7.72 1.86 -4.41
C THR A 23 6.73 2.14 -5.54
N ARG A 24 6.60 3.40 -5.98
CA ARG A 24 5.64 3.79 -7.03
C ARG A 24 5.76 2.98 -8.33
N HIS A 25 6.98 2.59 -8.70
CA HIS A 25 7.25 1.80 -9.90
C HIS A 25 6.77 0.35 -9.74
N ASP A 26 6.89 -0.21 -8.54
CA ASP A 26 6.52 -1.58 -8.24
C ASP A 26 5.00 -1.78 -8.15
N ILE A 27 4.23 -0.75 -7.74
CA ILE A 27 2.77 -0.82 -7.60
C ILE A 27 2.12 -1.34 -8.89
N ARG A 28 2.48 -0.75 -10.03
CA ARG A 28 1.87 -1.11 -11.31
C ARG A 28 2.19 -2.55 -11.71
N ILE A 29 3.46 -2.93 -11.56
CA ILE A 29 3.95 -4.29 -11.89
C ILE A 29 3.21 -5.33 -11.03
N MET A 30 3.08 -5.08 -9.72
CA MET A 30 2.38 -5.99 -8.81
C MET A 30 0.89 -6.09 -9.15
N GLN A 31 0.26 -4.98 -9.52
CA GLN A 31 -1.14 -4.99 -9.91
C GLN A 31 -1.37 -5.75 -11.23
N ASP A 32 -0.50 -5.56 -12.21
CA ASP A 32 -0.56 -6.30 -13.48
C ASP A 32 -0.35 -7.81 -13.24
N GLN A 33 0.53 -8.19 -12.30
CA GLN A 33 0.72 -9.59 -11.91
C GLN A 33 -0.55 -10.21 -11.32
N VAL A 34 -1.28 -9.49 -10.48
CA VAL A 34 -2.55 -9.98 -9.92
C VAL A 34 -3.59 -10.21 -11.00
N MET A 35 -3.68 -9.29 -11.95
CA MET A 35 -4.61 -9.40 -13.08
C MET A 35 -4.27 -10.57 -14.00
N ALA A 36 -2.98 -10.88 -14.15
CA ALA A 36 -2.51 -11.95 -15.04
C ALA A 36 -2.52 -13.33 -14.37
N LEU A 37 -2.19 -13.42 -13.08
CA LEU A 37 -1.85 -14.69 -12.43
C LEU A 37 -2.86 -15.16 -11.39
N SER A 38 -3.64 -14.26 -10.77
CA SER A 38 -4.59 -14.66 -9.74
C SER A 38 -5.88 -15.20 -10.37
N ARG A 39 -6.46 -16.25 -9.78
CA ARG A 39 -7.69 -16.90 -10.29
C ARG A 39 -8.86 -15.94 -10.42
N LEU A 40 -9.07 -15.11 -9.39
CA LEU A 40 -10.23 -14.22 -9.29
C LEU A 40 -9.94 -12.79 -9.74
N LYS A 41 -8.68 -12.42 -9.96
CA LYS A 41 -8.26 -11.08 -10.39
C LYS A 41 -8.73 -9.96 -9.45
N ILE A 42 -8.75 -10.25 -8.15
CA ILE A 42 -9.14 -9.26 -7.13
C ILE A 42 -7.98 -8.25 -6.99
N PRO A 43 -8.19 -6.95 -7.29
CA PRO A 43 -7.13 -5.96 -7.26
C PRO A 43 -6.59 -5.72 -5.84
N LEU A 44 -5.30 -5.38 -5.73
CA LEU A 44 -4.70 -5.01 -4.45
C LEU A 44 -4.96 -3.55 -4.10
N PHE A 45 -5.16 -3.27 -2.81
CA PHE A 45 -5.05 -1.93 -2.26
C PHE A 45 -3.61 -1.61 -1.89
N PHE A 46 -3.17 -0.40 -2.23
CA PHE A 46 -1.88 0.14 -1.79
C PHE A 46 -2.16 1.35 -0.92
N ALA A 47 -1.74 1.29 0.33
CA ALA A 47 -1.98 2.34 1.29
C ALA A 47 -0.67 2.80 1.94
N TYR A 48 -0.66 4.07 2.31
CA TYR A 48 0.48 4.77 2.87
C TYR A 48 0.01 5.65 4.03
N ASP A 49 0.85 5.81 5.05
CA ASP A 49 0.61 6.80 6.11
C ASP A 49 0.82 8.22 5.58
N VAL A 50 -0.21 8.76 4.93
CA VAL A 50 -0.21 10.15 4.44
C VAL A 50 -1.01 10.99 5.42
N LEU A 51 -0.32 11.56 6.41
CA LEU A 51 -0.97 12.36 7.45
C LEU A 51 -1.17 13.82 7.00
N HIS A 52 -0.11 14.48 6.50
CA HIS A 52 -0.12 15.92 6.23
C HIS A 52 0.49 16.29 4.87
N GLY A 53 0.27 15.43 3.88
CA GLY A 53 0.78 15.62 2.53
C GLY A 53 1.68 14.48 2.09
N GLN A 54 1.59 14.14 0.80
CA GLN A 54 2.30 13.01 0.22
C GLN A 54 3.62 13.45 -0.42
N ARG A 55 3.56 14.31 -1.45
CA ARG A 55 4.74 14.90 -2.10
C ARG A 55 4.96 16.36 -1.69
N THR A 56 3.86 17.12 -1.58
CA THR A 56 3.85 18.46 -0.99
C THR A 56 3.32 18.34 0.42
N VAL A 57 4.12 18.76 1.40
CA VAL A 57 3.82 18.65 2.83
C VAL A 57 3.22 19.96 3.32
N PHE A 58 2.07 19.87 3.97
CA PHE A 58 1.42 20.99 4.65
C PHE A 58 1.76 20.93 6.14
N SER A 59 1.94 22.09 6.77
CA SER A 59 2.25 22.15 8.20
C SER A 59 1.12 21.56 9.02
N TYR A 60 1.43 20.59 9.87
CA TYR A 60 0.51 20.14 10.91
C TYR A 60 0.51 21.17 12.05
N GLN A 61 -0.64 21.77 12.35
CA GLN A 61 -0.86 22.53 13.57
C GLN A 61 -1.74 21.72 14.53
N PRO A 62 -1.16 20.99 15.49
CA PRO A 62 -1.95 20.44 16.59
C PRO A 62 -2.27 21.59 17.55
N ARG A 63 -3.47 22.18 17.45
CA ARG A 63 -3.98 23.06 18.50
C ARG A 63 -4.62 22.20 19.60
N PHE A 64 -3.80 21.63 20.47
CA PHE A 64 -4.26 21.18 21.77
C PHE A 64 -4.25 22.39 22.71
N SER A 65 -5.36 23.12 22.78
CA SER A 65 -5.66 23.93 23.97
C SER A 65 -6.29 23.00 24.99
N LEU A 66 -5.45 22.33 25.78
CA LEU A 66 -5.88 21.79 27.06
C LEU A 66 -5.95 22.98 28.02
N LEU A 67 -7.12 23.61 28.08
CA LEU A 67 -7.51 24.38 29.26
C LEU A 67 -7.94 23.35 30.31
N VAL A 68 -7.36 23.54 31.49
CA VAL A 68 -7.55 22.82 32.76
C VAL A 68 -9.01 22.48 33.03
#